data_AF-A0A8T7B6I5-F1
#
_entry.id   AF-A0A8T7B6I5-F1
#
_cell.length_a   1.000
_cell.length_b   1.000
_cell.length_c   1.000
_cell.angle_alpha   90.00
_cell.angle_beta   90.00
_cell.angle_gamma   90.00
#
_symmetry.space_group_name_H-M   'P 1'
#
loop_
_entity.id
_entity.type
_entity.pdbx_description
1 polymer ?
#
loop_
_entity_poly.entity_id
_entity_poly.type
_entity_poly.pdbx_seq_one_letter_code
_entity_poly.pdbx_strand_id
1 'polypeptide(L)'
;MNRLILTVALSGFALIVLSACQQGQSSAAESTAQQRAPGTIPGLLEQGFYGDDETVKSDRATAGEAQPDDNSVPDSNTEASDEDIVASIGFSTVADGQDAHAGHHHPAVVECNAQEATISPTQACEKISKRLASVSMDLCERAELALSRCESVEQFPILVREFPPLNGRQPQGRILVIGGTHGDELTSVSIVFRWIAKLNKHHSGMFHWRIAPMMNPDGVLKRGASRTNQRGVDLNRNLPSDDWDENALKYWAEKSGKNKRRYPGPHAASEPETQWLVNEIATFKPDAIISVHAPYGVVDYDSLILNAAPKSLGKLALNLLGTYPGSLGNYAGINRDIPVITLELPNAWEMPSDHETTRIWEDIVSWLGKNVNQPGQTASAN
;
A
#
# COMPACT_ATOMS: atom_id res chain seq x y z
N MET A 1 51.88 -53.06 -50.78
CA MET A 1 52.93 -52.01 -50.69
C MET A 1 52.59 -51.10 -49.52
N ASN A 2 53.61 -50.72 -48.73
CA ASN A 2 53.67 -49.75 -47.60
C ASN A 2 52.45 -49.60 -46.65
N ARG A 3 52.54 -49.97 -45.35
CA ARG A 3 53.39 -49.45 -44.23
C ARG A 3 52.90 -48.09 -43.68
N LEU A 4 52.92 -47.77 -42.37
CA LEU A 4 53.15 -48.51 -41.10
C LEU A 4 52.90 -47.55 -39.88
N ILE A 5 52.95 -48.08 -38.64
CA ILE A 5 53.03 -47.44 -37.28
C ILE A 5 51.64 -47.15 -36.66
N LEU A 6 51.21 -47.67 -35.49
CA LEU A 6 51.72 -48.64 -34.49
C LEU A 6 52.60 -48.16 -33.29
N THR A 7 52.00 -47.49 -32.31
CA THR A 7 52.36 -47.48 -30.85
C THR A 7 51.11 -47.00 -30.07
N VAL A 8 50.56 -47.59 -29.00
CA VAL A 8 50.98 -48.49 -27.89
C VAL A 8 51.74 -47.82 -26.73
N ALA A 9 51.00 -47.50 -25.65
CA ALA A 9 51.30 -47.68 -24.20
C ALA A 9 50.19 -46.91 -23.40
N LEU A 10 49.48 -47.42 -22.39
CA LEU A 10 49.91 -47.87 -21.05
C LEU A 10 50.75 -46.78 -20.34
N SER A 11 50.51 -46.35 -19.10
CA SER A 11 49.65 -46.78 -17.97
C SER A 11 49.64 -45.62 -16.96
N GLY A 12 48.61 -45.33 -16.16
CA GLY A 12 48.22 -46.09 -14.98
C GLY A 12 48.42 -45.27 -13.69
N PHE A 13 47.85 -45.73 -12.57
CA PHE A 13 47.90 -45.21 -11.20
C PHE A 13 47.06 -43.96 -10.84
N ALA A 14 46.01 -44.26 -10.06
CA ALA A 14 45.31 -43.33 -9.18
C ALA A 14 46.13 -43.01 -7.93
N LEU A 15 45.75 -41.95 -7.21
CA LEU A 15 45.82 -41.96 -5.75
C LEU A 15 44.59 -41.30 -5.13
N ILE A 16 43.98 -42.02 -4.20
CA ILE A 16 42.91 -41.55 -3.32
C ILE A 16 43.56 -40.78 -2.16
N VAL A 17 42.98 -39.66 -1.74
CA VAL A 17 43.21 -39.10 -0.40
C VAL A 17 41.87 -38.94 0.30
N LEU A 18 41.75 -39.61 1.43
CA LEU A 18 40.65 -39.61 2.39
C LEU A 18 41.26 -39.49 3.80
N SER A 19 40.42 -39.24 4.81
CA SER A 19 40.78 -39.10 6.24
C SER A 19 41.48 -37.79 6.65
N ALA A 20 41.24 -37.25 7.87
CA ALA A 20 40.23 -37.58 8.88
C ALA A 20 40.04 -36.42 9.89
N CYS A 21 38.95 -36.47 10.66
CA CYS A 21 38.80 -35.70 11.89
C CYS A 21 39.79 -36.15 12.98
N GLN A 22 40.22 -35.23 13.84
CA GLN A 22 40.41 -35.56 15.26
C GLN A 22 40.23 -34.34 16.17
N GLN A 23 39.87 -34.62 17.43
CA GLN A 23 39.49 -33.65 18.46
C GLN A 23 40.72 -33.17 19.27
N GLY A 24 40.59 -32.02 19.93
CA GLY A 24 41.49 -31.58 21.00
C GLY A 24 40.77 -30.63 21.97
N GLN A 25 40.74 -30.97 23.26
CA GLN A 25 40.11 -30.20 24.34
C GLN A 25 41.18 -29.50 25.23
N SER A 26 40.70 -28.64 26.14
CA SER A 26 41.43 -28.00 27.26
C SER A 26 42.23 -26.74 26.87
N SER A 27 42.33 -25.68 27.70
CA SER A 27 41.96 -25.53 29.13
C SER A 27 41.32 -24.17 29.45
N ALA A 28 40.57 -24.09 30.55
CA ALA A 28 40.08 -22.83 31.12
C ALA A 28 41.15 -22.09 31.93
N ALA A 29 40.99 -20.77 32.08
CA ALA A 29 41.55 -19.97 33.17
C ALA A 29 40.61 -18.78 33.46
N GLU A 30 40.27 -18.57 34.72
CA GLU A 30 39.34 -17.54 35.18
C GLU A 30 40.01 -16.17 35.34
N SER A 31 39.21 -15.09 35.22
CA SER A 31 39.53 -13.82 35.89
C SER A 31 38.24 -13.08 36.23
N THR A 32 37.86 -13.15 37.51
CA THR A 32 36.80 -12.36 38.15
C THR A 32 37.29 -10.96 38.52
N ALA A 33 36.47 -9.92 38.29
CA ALA A 33 36.29 -8.70 39.11
C ALA A 33 35.68 -7.56 38.28
N GLN A 34 34.97 -6.56 38.81
CA GLN A 34 34.08 -6.48 39.99
C GLN A 34 33.27 -5.16 39.84
N GLN A 35 32.03 -5.11 40.34
CA GLN A 35 31.22 -3.87 40.31
C GLN A 35 31.84 -2.77 41.20
N ARG A 36 31.80 -1.50 40.76
CA ARG A 36 31.48 -0.33 41.61
C ARG A 36 31.35 0.99 40.82
N ALA A 37 30.31 1.72 41.15
CA ALA A 37 30.24 3.19 41.17
C ALA A 37 29.88 3.60 42.64
N PRO A 38 29.77 4.88 43.04
CA PRO A 38 30.06 6.14 42.33
C PRO A 38 31.06 7.05 43.10
N GLY A 39 31.33 8.25 42.58
CA GLY A 39 32.10 9.32 43.26
C GLY A 39 32.06 10.64 42.48
N THR A 40 32.09 11.80 43.15
CA THR A 40 31.55 13.07 42.63
C THR A 40 32.42 14.31 42.93
N ILE A 41 32.47 15.27 41.97
CA ILE A 41 32.95 16.69 42.06
C ILE A 41 34.44 16.90 42.50
N PRO A 42 35.09 18.11 42.43
CA PRO A 42 34.58 19.49 42.26
C PRO A 42 35.32 20.44 41.25
N GLY A 43 34.79 21.67 41.09
CA GLY A 43 35.44 22.81 40.40
C GLY A 43 34.43 23.85 39.83
N LEU A 44 33.67 24.60 40.63
CA LEU A 44 33.94 25.91 41.30
C LEU A 44 33.90 27.18 40.41
N LEU A 45 33.00 28.11 40.80
CA LEU A 45 33.02 29.60 40.78
C LEU A 45 31.57 30.03 41.20
N GLU A 46 31.20 30.34 42.45
CA GLU A 46 31.59 31.44 43.38
C GLU A 46 31.42 32.86 42.78
N GLN A 47 30.76 33.87 43.39
CA GLN A 47 29.87 34.05 44.58
C GLN A 47 28.69 34.99 44.15
N GLY A 48 27.66 35.43 44.91
CA GLY A 48 27.18 35.37 46.32
C GLY A 48 25.76 36.00 46.36
N PHE A 49 25.10 36.43 47.45
CA PHE A 49 25.39 36.47 48.91
C PHE A 49 24.04 36.46 49.72
N TYR A 50 24.00 37.02 50.94
CA TYR A 50 22.88 37.13 51.92
C TYR A 50 21.79 38.19 51.60
N GLY A 51 20.58 38.20 52.21
CA GLY A 51 20.00 37.33 53.26
C GLY A 51 18.65 37.87 53.83
N ASP A 52 18.12 37.15 54.83
CA ASP A 52 17.12 37.53 55.87
C ASP A 52 15.58 37.55 55.56
N ASP A 53 14.96 36.39 55.84
CA ASP A 53 13.98 36.11 56.93
C ASP A 53 12.47 36.51 56.93
N GLU A 54 11.73 35.65 57.64
CA GLU A 54 10.38 35.66 58.23
C GLU A 54 9.07 35.63 57.40
N THR A 55 8.10 34.92 57.99
CA THR A 55 6.83 34.45 57.41
C THR A 55 5.61 35.11 58.05
N VAL A 56 4.60 35.52 57.26
CA VAL A 56 3.19 35.62 57.72
C VAL A 56 2.21 35.25 56.59
N LYS A 57 1.16 34.48 56.94
CA LYS A 57 -0.09 34.32 56.15
C LYS A 57 -1.24 35.03 56.86
N SER A 58 -2.14 35.72 56.15
CA SER A 58 -3.61 35.68 56.40
C SER A 58 -4.46 36.44 55.36
N ASP A 59 -5.26 35.67 54.62
CA ASP A 59 -6.70 35.77 54.30
C ASP A 59 -7.51 37.09 54.17
N ARG A 60 -8.54 36.97 53.28
CA ARG A 60 -9.78 37.78 53.05
C ARG A 60 -9.62 39.10 52.25
N ALA A 61 -10.21 39.22 51.05
CA ALA A 61 -11.64 39.39 50.69
C ALA A 61 -12.17 40.80 51.06
N THR A 62 -12.88 41.57 50.22
CA THR A 62 -13.91 41.23 49.20
C THR A 62 -14.08 42.30 48.08
N ALA A 63 -14.60 41.86 46.92
CA ALA A 63 -15.53 42.54 45.98
C ALA A 63 -15.20 43.91 45.33
N GLY A 64 -15.35 43.94 44.00
CA GLY A 64 -15.48 45.13 43.14
C GLY A 64 -15.84 44.71 41.71
N GLU A 65 -16.92 45.26 41.14
CA GLU A 65 -17.48 44.84 39.84
C GLU A 65 -16.74 45.41 38.62
N ALA A 66 -16.68 44.65 37.52
CA ALA A 66 -16.48 45.17 36.17
C ALA A 66 -17.11 44.22 35.12
N GLN A 67 -17.77 44.79 34.12
CA GLN A 67 -18.38 44.06 32.99
C GLN A 67 -17.35 43.69 31.90
N PRO A 68 -17.69 42.76 30.98
CA PRO A 68 -16.71 42.11 30.11
C PRO A 68 -16.49 42.82 28.79
N ASP A 69 -15.25 42.76 28.27
CA ASP A 69 -14.94 43.05 26.88
C ASP A 69 -14.55 41.77 26.12
N ASP A 70 -15.13 41.70 24.93
CA ASP A 70 -15.12 40.66 23.91
C ASP A 70 -13.73 40.16 23.47
N ASN A 71 -13.60 38.83 23.35
CA ASN A 71 -12.82 38.15 22.29
C ASN A 71 -13.10 36.64 22.34
N SER A 72 -14.26 36.22 21.84
CA SER A 72 -14.56 34.79 21.63
C SER A 72 -14.44 34.42 20.15
N VAL A 73 -13.38 33.70 19.79
CA VAL A 73 -13.27 33.02 18.50
C VAL A 73 -14.17 31.78 18.54
N PRO A 74 -15.15 31.62 17.63
CA PRO A 74 -16.01 30.44 17.63
C PRO A 74 -15.29 29.25 17.00
N ASP A 75 -14.92 28.29 17.84
CA ASP A 75 -14.42 26.99 17.41
C ASP A 75 -15.58 26.18 16.81
N SER A 76 -15.54 25.91 15.50
CA SER A 76 -16.65 25.25 14.78
C SER A 76 -16.19 24.35 13.63
N ASN A 77 -15.25 23.45 13.92
CA ASN A 77 -14.95 22.30 13.06
C ASN A 77 -15.45 20.99 13.71
N THR A 78 -16.76 20.79 13.72
CA THR A 78 -17.32 19.43 13.76
C THR A 78 -17.47 18.94 12.32
N GLU A 79 -16.38 18.43 11.74
CA GLU A 79 -16.48 17.65 10.50
C GLU A 79 -17.28 16.38 10.82
N ALA A 80 -18.41 16.17 10.14
CA ALA A 80 -19.12 14.91 10.19
C ALA A 80 -18.20 13.81 9.63
N SER A 81 -18.12 12.66 10.30
CA SER A 81 -17.29 11.57 9.80
C SER A 81 -17.90 11.03 8.51
N ASP A 82 -17.09 10.41 7.65
CA ASP A 82 -17.62 9.80 6.42
C ASP A 82 -18.66 8.69 6.72
N GLU A 83 -18.65 8.12 7.93
CA GLU A 83 -19.65 7.18 8.44
C GLU A 83 -21.06 7.82 8.53
N ASP A 84 -21.18 9.09 8.94
CA ASP A 84 -22.45 9.83 9.00
C ASP A 84 -23.04 10.09 7.59
N ILE A 85 -22.17 10.20 6.58
CA ILE A 85 -22.56 10.37 5.18
C ILE A 85 -23.00 9.03 4.59
N VAL A 86 -22.29 7.94 4.87
CA VAL A 86 -22.66 6.57 4.44
C VAL A 86 -23.96 6.11 5.09
N ALA A 87 -24.20 6.42 6.37
CA ALA A 87 -25.43 6.07 7.08
C ALA A 87 -26.68 6.85 6.61
N SER A 88 -26.52 7.99 5.95
CA SER A 88 -27.62 8.87 5.52
C SER A 88 -28.03 8.73 4.03
N ILE A 89 -27.34 7.87 3.27
CA ILE A 89 -27.64 7.62 1.86
C ILE A 89 -28.36 6.28 1.65
N GLY A 90 -29.67 6.35 1.39
CA GLY A 90 -30.47 5.21 0.96
C GLY A 90 -30.10 4.75 -0.46
N PHE A 91 -29.00 4.02 -0.60
CA PHE A 91 -28.67 3.28 -1.82
C PHE A 91 -29.34 1.90 -1.81
N SER A 92 -29.72 1.45 -3.01
CA SER A 92 -30.56 0.26 -3.17
C SER A 92 -29.83 -1.00 -2.71
N THR A 93 -30.44 -1.76 -1.82
CA THR A 93 -30.25 -3.21 -1.82
C THR A 93 -30.64 -3.75 -3.19
N VAL A 94 -29.90 -4.73 -3.70
CA VAL A 94 -30.18 -5.37 -5.00
C VAL A 94 -31.63 -5.84 -5.05
N ALA A 95 -32.41 -5.29 -5.98
CA ALA A 95 -33.80 -5.65 -6.22
C ALA A 95 -34.07 -5.66 -7.73
N ASP A 96 -34.39 -6.86 -8.22
CA ASP A 96 -34.93 -7.23 -9.53
C ASP A 96 -34.23 -6.71 -10.80
N GLY A 97 -33.62 -7.64 -11.53
CA GLY A 97 -33.02 -7.37 -12.83
C GLY A 97 -34.06 -7.04 -13.90
N GLN A 98 -33.80 -5.96 -14.63
CA GLN A 98 -34.38 -5.68 -15.94
C GLN A 98 -33.28 -5.15 -16.88
N ASP A 99 -33.34 -5.55 -18.14
CA ASP A 99 -32.25 -5.40 -19.10
C ASP A 99 -31.90 -3.93 -19.41
N ALA A 100 -30.74 -3.49 -18.91
CA ALA A 100 -30.15 -2.19 -19.25
C ALA A 100 -28.93 -2.37 -20.16
N HIS A 101 -29.12 -2.96 -21.35
CA HIS A 101 -28.12 -2.95 -22.43
C HIS A 101 -27.99 -1.55 -23.04
N ALA A 102 -27.50 -0.58 -22.26
CA ALA A 102 -26.96 0.67 -22.78
C ALA A 102 -25.57 0.40 -23.38
N GLY A 103 -25.28 0.93 -24.56
CA GLY A 103 -24.08 0.57 -25.32
C GLY A 103 -22.78 1.04 -24.68
N HIS A 104 -22.14 0.19 -23.87
CA HIS A 104 -20.87 0.47 -23.19
C HIS A 104 -19.75 0.87 -24.16
N HIS A 105 -19.53 2.17 -24.34
CA HIS A 105 -18.29 2.71 -24.87
C HIS A 105 -17.18 2.43 -23.87
N HIS A 106 -16.57 1.25 -23.97
CA HIS A 106 -15.32 0.96 -23.29
C HIS A 106 -14.29 2.01 -23.73
N PRO A 107 -13.70 2.80 -22.82
CA PRO A 107 -12.65 3.72 -23.20
C PRO A 107 -11.52 2.93 -23.86
N ALA A 108 -11.06 3.41 -25.01
CA ALA A 108 -10.01 2.74 -25.76
C ALA A 108 -8.79 2.55 -24.86
N VAL A 109 -8.21 1.35 -24.87
CA VAL A 109 -7.00 1.04 -24.11
C VAL A 109 -5.90 2.01 -24.53
N VAL A 110 -5.52 2.92 -23.63
CA VAL A 110 -4.46 3.89 -23.89
C VAL A 110 -3.12 3.16 -23.77
N GLU A 111 -2.44 2.98 -24.89
CA GLU A 111 -1.09 2.41 -24.87
C GLU A 111 -0.12 3.37 -24.17
N CYS A 112 0.45 2.92 -23.06
CA CYS A 112 1.54 3.60 -22.39
C CYS A 112 2.84 3.51 -23.21
N ASN A 113 3.08 4.53 -24.02
CA ASN A 113 4.20 4.61 -24.95
C ASN A 113 5.22 5.71 -24.55
N ALA A 114 5.52 5.86 -23.25
CA ALA A 114 6.66 6.68 -22.82
C ALA A 114 7.94 6.08 -23.39
N GLN A 115 8.57 6.81 -24.33
CA GLN A 115 9.65 6.25 -25.18
C GLN A 115 10.92 5.96 -24.39
N GLU A 116 11.26 6.80 -23.43
CA GLU A 116 12.27 6.56 -22.39
C GLU A 116 11.74 7.20 -21.09
N ALA A 117 11.81 6.48 -19.96
CA ALA A 117 11.38 7.02 -18.68
C ALA A 117 12.36 8.09 -18.18
N THR A 118 11.86 9.18 -17.62
CA THR A 118 12.70 10.32 -17.18
C THR A 118 13.75 9.98 -16.12
N ILE A 119 13.54 8.90 -15.36
CA ILE A 119 14.43 8.39 -14.31
C ILE A 119 14.47 6.85 -14.29
N SER A 120 15.59 6.29 -13.83
CA SER A 120 15.73 4.85 -13.60
C SER A 120 15.00 4.37 -12.32
N PRO A 121 14.71 3.07 -12.18
CA PRO A 121 14.17 2.52 -10.93
C PRO A 121 15.02 2.81 -9.69
N THR A 122 16.35 2.85 -9.81
CA THR A 122 17.25 3.27 -8.71
C THR A 122 17.03 4.74 -8.33
N GLN A 123 16.97 5.65 -9.30
CA GLN A 123 16.71 7.08 -9.04
C GLN A 123 15.30 7.32 -8.47
N ALA A 124 14.32 6.51 -8.87
CA ALA A 124 13.00 6.49 -8.25
C ALA A 124 13.09 6.00 -6.79
N CYS A 125 13.82 4.92 -6.50
CA CYS A 125 14.06 4.45 -5.15
C CYS A 125 14.78 5.46 -4.25
N GLU A 126 15.68 6.29 -4.78
CA GLU A 126 16.24 7.41 -4.03
C GLU A 126 15.16 8.41 -3.59
N LYS A 127 14.24 8.77 -4.49
CA LYS A 127 13.14 9.71 -4.18
C LYS A 127 12.16 9.10 -3.18
N ILE A 128 11.81 7.82 -3.37
CA ILE A 128 10.91 7.06 -2.49
C ILE A 128 11.50 6.93 -1.08
N SER A 129 12.77 6.51 -0.95
CA SER A 129 13.41 6.31 0.36
C SER A 129 13.74 7.61 1.10
N LYS A 130 13.97 8.72 0.39
CA LYS A 130 14.01 10.06 0.99
C LYS A 130 12.64 10.53 1.49
N ARG A 131 11.53 9.97 0.98
CA ARG A 131 10.16 10.34 1.34
C ARG A 131 9.55 9.47 2.44
N LEU A 132 9.80 8.15 2.40
CA LEU A 132 9.15 7.15 3.24
C LEU A 132 10.13 6.61 4.29
N ALA A 133 10.01 7.06 5.54
CA ALA A 133 10.89 6.63 6.64
C ALA A 133 10.91 5.10 6.88
N SER A 134 9.84 4.41 6.52
CA SER A 134 9.66 2.95 6.60
C SER A 134 10.15 2.17 5.37
N VAL A 135 10.61 2.85 4.31
CA VAL A 135 11.17 2.24 3.10
C VAL A 135 12.60 2.72 2.89
N SER A 136 13.58 1.94 3.37
CA SER A 136 14.99 2.22 3.10
C SER A 136 15.31 2.07 1.60
N MET A 137 16.40 2.72 1.15
CA MET A 137 16.90 2.56 -0.22
C MET A 137 17.08 1.08 -0.59
N ASP A 138 17.75 0.34 0.30
CA ASP A 138 18.01 -1.10 0.21
C ASP A 138 16.73 -1.97 0.23
N LEU A 139 15.64 -1.55 0.88
CA LEU A 139 14.34 -2.21 0.75
C LEU A 139 13.70 -1.94 -0.63
N CYS A 140 13.82 -0.71 -1.13
CA CYS A 140 13.26 -0.33 -2.43
C CYS A 140 14.01 -0.97 -3.59
N GLU A 141 15.35 -0.99 -3.58
CA GLU A 141 16.15 -1.63 -4.64
C GLU A 141 15.89 -3.14 -4.68
N ARG A 142 15.84 -3.81 -3.52
CA ARG A 142 15.44 -5.23 -3.45
C ARG A 142 13.98 -5.48 -3.82
N ALA A 143 13.12 -4.47 -3.93
CA ALA A 143 11.79 -4.65 -4.49
C ALA A 143 11.83 -4.93 -6.01
N GLU A 144 12.98 -4.67 -6.67
CA GLU A 144 13.23 -4.97 -8.09
C GLU A 144 12.11 -4.46 -9.01
N LEU A 145 11.74 -3.19 -8.79
CA LEU A 145 10.69 -2.51 -9.53
C LEU A 145 11.10 -2.26 -10.98
N ALA A 146 10.19 -2.55 -11.90
CA ALA A 146 10.30 -2.28 -13.33
C ALA A 146 9.43 -1.09 -13.74
N LEU A 147 9.80 -0.44 -14.85
CA LEU A 147 9.02 0.64 -15.46
C LEU A 147 7.78 0.05 -16.14
N SER A 148 6.59 0.57 -15.83
CA SER A 148 5.34 0.22 -16.55
C SER A 148 5.28 0.77 -17.98
N ARG A 149 6.18 1.73 -18.33
CA ARG A 149 6.11 2.64 -19.49
C ARG A 149 4.98 3.68 -19.44
N CYS A 150 4.25 3.74 -18.34
CA CYS A 150 3.36 4.84 -18.00
C CYS A 150 4.07 5.78 -17.02
N GLU A 151 3.71 7.06 -17.06
CA GLU A 151 4.22 8.09 -16.14
C GLU A 151 3.04 8.87 -15.54
N SER A 152 3.27 9.52 -14.40
CA SER A 152 2.33 10.46 -13.78
C SER A 152 2.30 11.81 -14.52
N VAL A 153 1.49 12.75 -14.02
CA VAL A 153 1.41 14.10 -14.56
C VAL A 153 2.75 14.84 -14.53
N GLU A 154 3.54 14.69 -13.45
CA GLU A 154 4.92 15.22 -13.34
C GLU A 154 5.99 14.29 -13.97
N GLN A 155 5.57 13.38 -14.88
CA GLN A 155 6.45 12.47 -15.63
C GLN A 155 7.30 11.54 -14.74
N PHE A 156 6.81 11.22 -13.53
CA PHE A 156 7.43 10.20 -12.68
C PHE A 156 6.94 8.82 -13.14
N PRO A 157 7.82 7.83 -13.39
CA PRO A 157 7.40 6.53 -13.89
C PRO A 157 6.54 5.78 -12.88
N ILE A 158 5.40 5.25 -13.33
CA ILE A 158 4.62 4.31 -12.53
C ILE A 158 5.39 2.98 -12.51
N LEU A 159 5.73 2.54 -11.31
CA LEU A 159 6.60 1.39 -11.08
C LEU A 159 5.80 0.15 -10.67
N VAL A 160 6.19 -0.99 -11.23
CA VAL A 160 5.53 -2.28 -11.01
C VAL A 160 6.54 -3.39 -10.67
N ARG A 161 6.16 -4.30 -9.77
CA ARG A 161 6.82 -5.59 -9.59
C ARG A 161 5.89 -6.69 -10.10
N GLU A 162 6.46 -7.64 -10.83
CA GLU A 162 5.76 -8.84 -11.26
C GLU A 162 6.40 -10.08 -10.64
N PHE A 163 5.55 -10.99 -10.14
CA PHE A 163 5.95 -12.33 -9.72
C PHE A 163 5.19 -13.34 -10.60
N PRO A 164 5.76 -13.76 -11.74
CA PRO A 164 5.11 -14.69 -12.65
C PRO A 164 5.01 -16.10 -12.04
N PRO A 165 4.13 -16.98 -12.55
CA PRO A 165 4.08 -18.38 -12.13
C PRO A 165 5.44 -19.06 -12.27
N LEU A 166 5.79 -19.94 -11.34
CA LEU A 166 7.03 -20.70 -11.44
C LEU A 166 6.93 -21.73 -12.58
N ASN A 167 8.05 -22.02 -13.24
CA ASN A 167 8.12 -22.94 -14.38
C ASN A 167 7.37 -24.26 -14.11
N GLY A 168 6.42 -24.60 -15.00
CA GLY A 168 5.59 -25.81 -14.88
C GLY A 168 4.40 -25.70 -13.92
N ARG A 169 4.12 -24.54 -13.32
CA ARG A 169 2.90 -24.28 -12.54
C ARG A 169 1.93 -23.40 -13.30
N GLN A 170 0.68 -23.82 -13.36
CA GLN A 170 -0.44 -22.92 -13.66
C GLN A 170 -0.81 -22.18 -12.36
N PRO A 171 -0.98 -20.85 -12.39
CA PRO A 171 -1.46 -20.11 -11.23
C PRO A 171 -2.94 -20.41 -10.97
N GLN A 172 -3.36 -20.34 -9.70
CA GLN A 172 -4.77 -20.29 -9.32
C GLN A 172 -5.41 -18.96 -9.76
N GLY A 173 -4.63 -17.88 -9.85
CA GLY A 173 -5.12 -16.64 -10.45
C GLY A 173 -4.08 -15.54 -10.52
N ARG A 174 -4.51 -14.42 -11.08
CA ARG A 174 -3.78 -13.21 -11.40
C ARG A 174 -4.22 -12.12 -10.41
N ILE A 175 -3.31 -11.69 -9.55
CA ILE A 175 -3.65 -10.79 -8.43
C ILE A 175 -2.96 -9.45 -8.66
N LEU A 176 -3.76 -8.39 -8.76
CA LEU A 176 -3.27 -7.02 -8.86
C LEU A 176 -3.25 -6.40 -7.45
N VAL A 177 -2.14 -5.81 -7.05
CA VAL A 177 -1.99 -5.12 -5.75
C VAL A 177 -1.59 -3.67 -5.99
N ILE A 178 -2.32 -2.74 -5.38
CA ILE A 178 -2.17 -1.30 -5.60
C ILE A 178 -2.01 -0.61 -4.25
N GLY A 179 -0.98 0.23 -4.11
CA GLY A 179 -0.78 1.13 -2.97
C GLY A 179 -0.59 2.57 -3.43
N GLY A 180 -0.83 3.52 -2.51
CA GLY A 180 -0.61 4.94 -2.76
C GLY A 180 -1.44 5.52 -3.91
N THR A 181 -2.69 5.09 -4.05
CA THR A 181 -3.68 5.74 -4.95
C THR A 181 -3.96 7.17 -4.49
N HIS A 182 -4.11 7.35 -3.18
CA HIS A 182 -4.10 8.66 -2.56
C HIS A 182 -2.71 8.95 -1.97
N GLY A 183 -2.14 10.11 -2.28
CA GLY A 183 -0.74 10.38 -1.95
C GLY A 183 -0.45 10.78 -0.50
N ASP A 184 -1.46 11.12 0.31
CA ASP A 184 -1.32 11.37 1.75
C ASP A 184 -1.47 10.13 2.64
N GLU A 185 -1.59 8.95 2.03
CA GLU A 185 -1.80 7.66 2.70
C GLU A 185 -0.50 6.83 2.69
N LEU A 186 0.61 7.39 3.18
CA LEU A 186 1.98 6.85 2.99
C LEU A 186 2.21 5.40 3.48
N THR A 187 1.44 4.96 4.47
CA THR A 187 1.46 3.59 4.98
C THR A 187 0.98 2.57 3.94
N SER A 188 0.06 2.97 3.04
CA SER A 188 -0.42 2.11 1.94
C SER A 188 0.70 1.74 0.97
N VAL A 189 1.63 2.67 0.70
CA VAL A 189 2.83 2.39 -0.11
C VAL A 189 3.78 1.47 0.65
N SER A 190 4.07 1.85 1.90
CA SER A 190 5.10 1.22 2.72
C SER A 190 4.79 -0.23 3.09
N ILE A 191 3.51 -0.58 3.27
CA ILE A 191 3.11 -1.96 3.52
C ILE A 191 3.28 -2.85 2.30
N VAL A 192 3.02 -2.33 1.09
CA VAL A 192 3.20 -3.09 -0.16
C VAL A 192 4.68 -3.40 -0.41
N PHE A 193 5.61 -2.49 -0.10
CA PHE A 193 7.06 -2.80 -0.12
C PHE A 193 7.43 -3.98 0.81
N ARG A 194 6.81 -4.08 1.99
CA ARG A 194 7.03 -5.22 2.90
C ARG A 194 6.47 -6.54 2.33
N TRP A 195 5.36 -6.49 1.59
CA TRP A 195 4.80 -7.66 0.92
C TRP A 195 5.61 -8.09 -0.31
N ILE A 196 6.14 -7.15 -1.09
CA ILE A 196 7.11 -7.45 -2.15
C ILE A 196 8.33 -8.19 -1.55
N ALA A 197 8.85 -7.71 -0.41
CA ALA A 197 9.95 -8.39 0.28
C ALA A 197 9.58 -9.81 0.78
N LYS A 198 8.32 -10.04 1.20
CA LYS A 198 7.82 -11.39 1.49
C LYS A 198 7.78 -12.28 0.24
N LEU A 199 7.25 -11.78 -0.88
CA LEU A 199 7.19 -12.52 -2.13
C LEU A 199 8.58 -12.85 -2.68
N ASN A 200 9.54 -11.92 -2.64
CA ASN A 200 10.93 -12.21 -3.02
C ASN A 200 11.55 -13.40 -2.27
N LYS A 201 11.09 -13.70 -1.05
CA LYS A 201 11.56 -14.82 -0.24
C LYS A 201 10.66 -16.06 -0.30
N HIS A 202 9.36 -15.89 -0.53
CA HIS A 202 8.34 -16.92 -0.32
C HIS A 202 7.37 -17.12 -1.51
N HIS A 203 7.62 -16.51 -2.66
CA HIS A 203 6.80 -16.69 -3.86
C HIS A 203 6.76 -18.15 -4.29
N SER A 204 5.57 -18.73 -4.27
CA SER A 204 5.34 -20.14 -4.59
C SER A 204 4.91 -20.38 -6.04
N GLY A 205 4.65 -19.32 -6.83
CA GLY A 205 4.00 -19.45 -8.13
C GLY A 205 2.54 -19.92 -8.07
N MET A 206 1.93 -19.98 -6.89
CA MET A 206 0.49 -20.29 -6.72
C MET A 206 -0.40 -19.22 -7.34
N PHE A 207 0.06 -17.97 -7.33
CA PHE A 207 -0.59 -16.84 -7.99
C PHE A 207 0.41 -16.13 -8.90
N HIS A 208 -0.09 -15.50 -9.95
CA HIS A 208 0.64 -14.51 -10.74
C HIS A 208 0.39 -13.15 -10.11
N TRP A 209 1.41 -12.52 -9.52
CA TRP A 209 1.24 -11.21 -8.88
C TRP A 209 1.71 -10.08 -9.79
N ARG A 210 0.95 -8.99 -9.80
CA ARG A 210 1.31 -7.71 -10.40
C ARG A 210 1.10 -6.63 -9.35
N ILE A 211 2.12 -5.87 -9.01
CA ILE A 211 2.13 -5.04 -7.80
C ILE A 211 2.65 -3.65 -8.13
N ALA A 212 1.82 -2.62 -7.95
CA ALA A 212 2.22 -1.22 -8.01
C ALA A 212 2.19 -0.62 -6.60
N PRO A 213 3.34 -0.45 -5.92
CA PRO A 213 3.35 0.08 -4.55
C PRO A 213 2.94 1.56 -4.48
N MET A 214 3.02 2.30 -5.58
CA MET A 214 2.78 3.74 -5.62
C MET A 214 2.12 4.13 -6.95
N MET A 215 0.79 4.20 -6.98
CA MET A 215 0.03 4.63 -8.16
C MET A 215 0.06 6.15 -8.38
N ASN A 216 0.08 6.95 -7.31
CA ASN A 216 0.11 8.42 -7.34
C ASN A 216 1.46 8.97 -6.83
N PRO A 217 2.55 8.84 -7.61
CA PRO A 217 3.86 9.31 -7.17
C PRO A 217 3.88 10.84 -6.95
N ASP A 218 3.09 11.59 -7.70
CA ASP A 218 3.01 13.05 -7.59
C ASP A 218 2.43 13.49 -6.23
N GLY A 219 1.33 12.85 -5.81
CA GLY A 219 0.74 13.05 -4.49
C GLY A 219 1.66 12.57 -3.36
N VAL A 220 2.30 11.40 -3.52
CA VAL A 220 3.16 10.80 -2.49
C VAL A 220 4.45 11.60 -2.28
N LEU A 221 5.17 11.92 -3.35
CA LEU A 221 6.52 12.52 -3.29
C LEU A 221 6.50 14.03 -3.00
N LYS A 222 5.34 14.68 -3.12
CA LYS A 222 5.11 16.06 -2.67
C LYS A 222 5.39 16.20 -1.18
N ARG A 223 6.11 17.25 -0.79
CA ARG A 223 6.60 17.47 0.60
C ARG A 223 5.50 17.40 1.66
N GLY A 224 4.32 17.97 1.38
CA GLY A 224 3.15 17.94 2.27
C GLY A 224 2.24 16.73 2.07
N ALA A 225 2.60 15.81 1.17
CA ALA A 225 1.69 14.90 0.47
C ALA A 225 0.51 15.62 -0.24
N SER A 226 -0.31 14.83 -0.93
CA SER A 226 -1.65 15.22 -1.37
C SER A 226 -2.47 13.97 -1.67
N ARG A 227 -3.72 13.91 -1.23
CA ARG A 227 -4.66 12.86 -1.62
C ARG A 227 -4.78 12.73 -3.14
N THR A 228 -4.96 13.86 -3.80
CA THR A 228 -5.14 13.96 -5.25
C THR A 228 -3.81 13.82 -5.99
N ASN A 229 -3.85 13.56 -7.30
CA ASN A 229 -2.67 13.72 -8.15
C ASN A 229 -2.28 15.21 -8.32
N GLN A 230 -1.28 15.51 -9.14
CA GLN A 230 -0.80 16.88 -9.35
C GLN A 230 -1.88 17.84 -9.89
N ARG A 231 -2.82 17.36 -10.72
CA ARG A 231 -3.92 18.19 -11.26
C ARG A 231 -5.06 18.44 -10.26
N GLY A 232 -4.95 17.90 -9.04
CA GLY A 232 -6.00 18.03 -8.03
C GLY A 232 -7.16 17.05 -8.22
N VAL A 233 -6.97 15.97 -8.98
CA VAL A 233 -7.97 14.92 -9.18
C VAL A 233 -7.79 13.80 -8.16
N ASP A 234 -8.90 13.36 -7.54
CA ASP A 234 -8.94 12.12 -6.76
C ASP A 234 -9.00 10.94 -7.76
N LEU A 235 -7.91 10.18 -7.84
CA LEU A 235 -7.80 9.04 -8.77
C LEU A 235 -8.86 7.97 -8.48
N ASN A 236 -9.27 7.80 -7.21
CA ASN A 236 -10.34 6.90 -6.81
C ASN A 236 -11.74 7.55 -6.94
N ARG A 237 -11.85 8.61 -7.76
CA ARG A 237 -13.10 9.17 -8.31
C ARG A 237 -13.00 9.41 -9.83
N ASN A 238 -11.91 8.99 -10.48
CA ASN A 238 -11.63 9.26 -11.89
C ASN A 238 -11.77 8.04 -12.81
N LEU A 239 -11.96 6.83 -12.28
CA LEU A 239 -12.07 5.62 -13.10
C LEU A 239 -13.35 5.62 -13.97
N PRO A 240 -13.33 5.01 -15.16
CA PRO A 240 -14.48 4.97 -16.05
C PRO A 240 -15.48 3.87 -15.66
N SER A 241 -16.11 4.01 -14.48
CA SER A 241 -17.28 3.23 -14.10
C SER A 241 -18.48 3.62 -14.96
N ASP A 242 -19.43 2.70 -15.16
CA ASP A 242 -20.55 2.90 -16.11
C ASP A 242 -21.44 4.11 -15.76
N ASP A 243 -21.44 4.52 -14.49
CA ASP A 243 -22.19 5.65 -13.95
C ASP A 243 -21.42 6.99 -13.97
N TRP A 244 -20.16 7.02 -14.41
CA TRP A 244 -19.27 8.18 -14.21
C TRP A 244 -19.79 9.44 -14.91
N ASP A 245 -20.09 9.35 -16.22
CA ASP A 245 -20.49 10.50 -17.05
C ASP A 245 -21.79 11.14 -16.59
N GLU A 246 -22.71 10.35 -16.03
CA GLU A 246 -23.98 10.86 -15.47
C GLU A 246 -23.80 11.40 -14.05
N ASN A 247 -23.06 10.68 -13.19
CA ASN A 247 -23.16 10.87 -11.74
C ASN A 247 -21.92 11.45 -11.07
N ALA A 248 -20.71 11.38 -11.62
CA ALA A 248 -19.48 11.75 -10.90
C ALA A 248 -19.42 13.24 -10.51
N LEU A 249 -19.60 14.14 -11.48
CA LEU A 249 -19.59 15.59 -11.22
C LEU A 249 -20.80 16.04 -10.39
N LYS A 250 -21.95 15.39 -10.58
CA LYS A 250 -23.17 15.63 -9.79
C LYS A 250 -22.99 15.23 -8.34
N TYR A 251 -22.51 14.00 -8.09
CA TYR A 251 -22.20 13.49 -6.76
C TYR A 251 -21.16 14.38 -6.04
N TRP A 252 -20.11 14.77 -6.75
CA TRP A 252 -19.10 15.68 -6.21
C TRP A 252 -19.71 17.04 -5.79
N ALA A 253 -20.58 17.61 -6.62
CA ALA A 253 -21.22 18.89 -6.35
C ALA A 253 -22.26 18.83 -5.23
N GLU A 254 -23.15 17.83 -5.25
CA GLU A 254 -24.33 17.73 -4.38
C GLU A 254 -24.07 16.98 -3.07
N LYS A 255 -23.27 15.91 -3.09
CA LYS A 255 -23.02 15.03 -1.93
C LYS A 255 -21.69 15.31 -1.24
N SER A 256 -20.65 15.63 -2.00
CA SER A 256 -19.34 15.98 -1.45
C SER A 256 -19.14 17.48 -1.24
N GLY A 257 -20.16 18.34 -1.46
CA GLY A 257 -20.07 19.78 -1.26
C GLY A 257 -18.97 20.47 -2.07
N LYS A 258 -18.62 19.93 -3.26
CA LYS A 258 -17.45 20.33 -4.07
C LYS A 258 -16.10 20.23 -3.34
N ASN A 259 -15.97 19.32 -2.37
CA ASN A 259 -14.72 19.08 -1.66
C ASN A 259 -13.59 18.77 -2.66
N LYS A 260 -12.54 19.61 -2.65
CA LYS A 260 -11.39 19.49 -3.57
C LYS A 260 -10.64 18.16 -3.40
N ARG A 261 -10.68 17.54 -2.22
CA ARG A 261 -10.11 16.20 -1.96
C ARG A 261 -10.82 15.08 -2.71
N ARG A 262 -12.03 15.31 -3.24
CA ARG A 262 -12.89 14.32 -3.93
C ARG A 262 -13.24 14.72 -5.37
N TYR A 263 -12.49 15.65 -5.96
CA TYR A 263 -12.78 16.11 -7.33
C TYR A 263 -12.52 14.97 -8.34
N PRO A 264 -13.53 14.53 -9.12
CA PRO A 264 -13.42 13.35 -9.96
C PRO A 264 -12.63 13.59 -11.26
N GLY A 265 -12.27 14.84 -11.57
CA GLY A 265 -11.66 15.22 -12.85
C GLY A 265 -12.67 15.77 -13.87
N PRO A 266 -12.19 16.29 -15.01
CA PRO A 266 -13.04 16.87 -16.06
C PRO A 266 -13.82 15.82 -16.87
N HIS A 267 -13.32 14.60 -16.98
CA HIS A 267 -13.98 13.44 -17.59
C HIS A 267 -13.37 12.14 -17.03
N ALA A 268 -14.04 11.01 -17.23
CA ALA A 268 -13.50 9.71 -16.83
C ALA A 268 -12.14 9.43 -17.49
N ALA A 269 -11.23 8.80 -16.72
CA ALA A 269 -9.85 8.51 -17.13
C ALA A 269 -9.08 9.70 -17.73
N SER A 270 -9.32 10.92 -17.21
CA SER A 270 -8.56 12.13 -17.61
C SER A 270 -7.09 12.13 -17.17
N GLU A 271 -6.78 11.36 -16.14
CA GLU A 271 -5.45 11.34 -15.52
C GLU A 271 -4.61 10.17 -16.01
N PRO A 272 -3.31 10.38 -16.30
CA PRO A 272 -2.45 9.32 -16.83
C PRO A 272 -2.24 8.18 -15.82
N GLU A 273 -2.31 8.45 -14.52
CA GLU A 273 -2.29 7.42 -13.49
C GLU A 273 -3.53 6.51 -13.56
N THR A 274 -4.71 7.10 -13.76
CA THR A 274 -5.96 6.37 -13.98
C THR A 274 -5.90 5.55 -15.28
N GLN A 275 -5.36 6.13 -16.35
CA GLN A 275 -5.21 5.46 -17.64
C GLN A 275 -4.29 4.23 -17.55
N TRP A 276 -3.18 4.32 -16.79
CA TRP A 276 -2.37 3.14 -16.49
C TRP A 276 -3.21 2.06 -15.80
N LEU A 277 -3.96 2.38 -14.75
CA LEU A 277 -4.73 1.37 -14.02
C LEU A 277 -5.81 0.73 -14.89
N VAL A 278 -6.49 1.51 -15.73
CA VAL A 278 -7.46 0.99 -16.72
C VAL A 278 -6.79 0.01 -17.70
N ASN A 279 -5.63 0.37 -18.25
CA ASN A 279 -4.85 -0.47 -19.15
C ASN A 279 -4.31 -1.74 -18.45
N GLU A 280 -3.78 -1.59 -17.24
CA GLU A 280 -3.25 -2.70 -16.43
C GLU A 280 -4.39 -3.69 -16.10
N ILE A 281 -5.57 -3.25 -15.68
CA ILE A 281 -6.73 -4.14 -15.48
C ILE A 281 -7.14 -4.83 -16.80
N ALA A 282 -7.20 -4.10 -17.92
CA ALA A 282 -7.61 -4.67 -19.21
C ALA A 282 -6.63 -5.71 -19.79
N THR A 283 -5.32 -5.52 -19.56
CA THR A 283 -4.25 -6.37 -20.11
C THR A 283 -3.79 -7.46 -19.14
N PHE A 284 -3.65 -7.13 -17.85
CA PHE A 284 -3.33 -8.08 -16.79
C PHE A 284 -4.53 -8.94 -16.40
N LYS A 285 -5.78 -8.51 -16.64
CA LYS A 285 -7.01 -9.30 -16.38
C LYS A 285 -6.97 -9.99 -14.99
N PRO A 286 -6.88 -9.22 -13.90
CA PRO A 286 -6.80 -9.79 -12.56
C PRO A 286 -8.08 -10.55 -12.21
N ASP A 287 -7.94 -11.67 -11.51
CA ASP A 287 -9.05 -12.43 -10.89
C ASP A 287 -9.43 -11.85 -9.52
N ALA A 288 -8.56 -11.04 -8.91
CA ALA A 288 -8.85 -10.23 -7.73
C ALA A 288 -7.91 -9.02 -7.65
N ILE A 289 -8.38 -7.93 -7.03
CA ILE A 289 -7.59 -6.72 -6.78
C ILE A 289 -7.49 -6.47 -5.26
N ILE A 290 -6.28 -6.23 -4.77
CA ILE A 290 -6.02 -5.74 -3.41
C ILE A 290 -5.65 -4.26 -3.51
N SER A 291 -6.56 -3.37 -3.12
CA SER A 291 -6.27 -1.94 -2.98
C SER A 291 -5.89 -1.62 -1.54
N VAL A 292 -4.86 -0.79 -1.33
CA VAL A 292 -4.44 -0.35 0.00
C VAL A 292 -4.58 1.15 0.13
N HIS A 293 -5.24 1.57 1.20
CA HIS A 293 -5.61 2.92 1.57
C HIS A 293 -5.43 3.15 3.08
N ALA A 294 -5.60 4.40 3.52
CA ALA A 294 -5.70 4.77 4.94
C ALA A 294 -6.29 6.19 5.12
N PRO A 295 -6.94 6.56 6.23
CA PRO A 295 -7.11 5.77 7.44
C PRO A 295 -8.58 5.51 7.83
N TYR A 296 -8.95 4.24 8.02
CA TYR A 296 -10.20 3.89 8.73
C TYR A 296 -10.07 2.63 9.62
N GLY A 297 -9.08 1.76 9.42
CA GLY A 297 -8.86 0.57 10.26
C GLY A 297 -9.78 -0.63 9.93
N VAL A 298 -10.30 -0.69 8.71
CA VAL A 298 -11.28 -1.69 8.25
C VAL A 298 -10.80 -2.42 6.98
N VAL A 299 -11.48 -3.51 6.63
CA VAL A 299 -11.46 -4.04 5.26
C VAL A 299 -12.83 -3.83 4.64
N ASP A 300 -12.82 -3.34 3.41
CA ASP A 300 -13.98 -3.14 2.55
C ASP A 300 -13.91 -4.13 1.37
N TYR A 301 -15.06 -4.46 0.76
CA TYR A 301 -15.16 -5.51 -0.23
C TYR A 301 -16.23 -5.24 -1.30
N ASP A 302 -15.79 -4.93 -2.51
CA ASP A 302 -16.64 -4.67 -3.67
C ASP A 302 -16.64 -5.87 -4.61
N SER A 303 -17.81 -6.49 -4.78
CA SER A 303 -18.02 -7.67 -5.62
C SER A 303 -19.52 -7.90 -5.82
N LEU A 304 -19.91 -8.51 -6.94
CA LEU A 304 -21.28 -9.03 -7.12
C LEU A 304 -21.58 -10.20 -6.15
N ILE A 305 -20.54 -10.85 -5.62
CA ILE A 305 -20.61 -12.06 -4.79
C ILE A 305 -20.17 -11.74 -3.34
N LEU A 306 -21.02 -11.01 -2.61
CA LEU A 306 -20.71 -10.51 -1.25
C LEU A 306 -20.48 -11.59 -0.19
N ASN A 307 -20.98 -12.83 -0.39
CA ASN A 307 -20.76 -13.91 0.58
C ASN A 307 -19.30 -14.42 0.63
N ALA A 308 -18.48 -14.04 -0.35
CA ALA A 308 -17.04 -14.28 -0.35
C ALA A 308 -16.25 -13.27 0.52
N ALA A 309 -16.87 -12.18 1.01
CA ALA A 309 -16.17 -11.11 1.73
C ALA A 309 -15.33 -11.63 2.92
N PRO A 310 -14.06 -11.19 3.07
CA PRO A 310 -13.27 -11.53 4.25
C PRO A 310 -13.86 -10.85 5.49
N LYS A 311 -14.28 -11.63 6.50
CA LYS A 311 -14.80 -11.08 7.77
C LYS A 311 -13.80 -10.18 8.51
N SER A 312 -12.52 -10.45 8.32
CA SER A 312 -11.39 -9.66 8.81
C SER A 312 -10.11 -10.02 8.06
N LEU A 313 -9.17 -9.10 7.98
CA LEU A 313 -7.79 -9.34 7.56
C LEU A 313 -6.85 -8.73 8.60
N GLY A 314 -6.11 -9.56 9.34
CA GLY A 314 -5.46 -9.12 10.57
C GLY A 314 -6.48 -8.59 11.59
N LYS A 315 -6.25 -7.38 12.09
CA LYS A 315 -7.17 -6.62 12.96
C LYS A 315 -8.23 -5.83 12.20
N LEU A 316 -8.11 -5.70 10.87
CA LEU A 316 -9.05 -4.95 10.06
C LEU A 316 -10.35 -5.76 9.97
N ALA A 317 -11.43 -5.27 10.58
CA ALA A 317 -12.73 -5.92 10.51
C ALA A 317 -13.48 -5.50 9.24
N LEU A 318 -14.36 -6.37 8.73
CA LEU A 318 -15.19 -6.05 7.57
C LEU A 318 -16.14 -4.89 7.89
N ASN A 319 -16.03 -3.81 7.11
CA ASN A 319 -17.00 -2.72 7.06
C ASN A 319 -17.16 -2.30 5.60
N LEU A 320 -18.37 -2.43 5.05
CA LEU A 320 -18.63 -2.12 3.66
C LEU A 320 -18.80 -0.60 3.51
N LEU A 321 -17.81 0.07 2.92
CA LEU A 321 -17.79 1.52 2.75
C LEU A 321 -18.58 1.99 1.53
N GLY A 322 -18.86 1.05 0.62
CA GLY A 322 -19.67 1.26 -0.57
C GLY A 322 -18.91 1.93 -1.72
N THR A 323 -19.49 1.81 -2.91
CA THR A 323 -18.91 2.35 -4.14
C THR A 323 -19.28 3.80 -4.39
N TYR A 324 -18.49 4.45 -5.24
CA TYR A 324 -18.73 5.82 -5.70
C TYR A 324 -18.53 5.87 -7.22
N PRO A 325 -19.16 6.81 -7.94
CA PRO A 325 -18.80 7.07 -9.33
C PRO A 325 -17.28 7.30 -9.45
N GLY A 326 -16.64 6.50 -10.27
CA GLY A 326 -15.19 6.47 -10.49
C GLY A 326 -14.31 5.91 -9.38
N SER A 327 -14.88 5.18 -8.40
CA SER A 327 -14.07 4.37 -7.49
C SER A 327 -13.66 3.04 -8.11
N LEU A 328 -12.55 2.46 -7.62
CA LEU A 328 -12.06 1.16 -8.05
C LEU A 328 -13.05 0.03 -7.76
N GLY A 329 -13.72 0.10 -6.61
CA GLY A 329 -14.81 -0.80 -6.25
C GLY A 329 -15.94 -0.83 -7.27
N ASN A 330 -16.36 0.35 -7.73
CA ASN A 330 -17.40 0.48 -8.77
C ASN A 330 -16.88 -0.08 -10.10
N TYR A 331 -15.73 0.45 -10.56
CA TYR A 331 -15.14 0.14 -11.86
C TYR A 331 -14.79 -1.34 -12.06
N ALA A 332 -14.20 -1.99 -11.05
CA ALA A 332 -13.72 -3.36 -11.13
C ALA A 332 -14.67 -4.36 -10.44
N GLY A 333 -15.08 -4.07 -9.20
CA GLY A 333 -15.93 -4.95 -8.40
C GLY A 333 -17.35 -5.08 -8.95
N ILE A 334 -17.98 -3.96 -9.30
CA ILE A 334 -19.38 -3.93 -9.75
C ILE A 334 -19.50 -4.02 -11.28
N ASN A 335 -18.83 -3.15 -12.04
CA ASN A 335 -18.99 -3.13 -13.51
C ASN A 335 -18.27 -4.28 -14.24
N ARG A 336 -17.35 -5.01 -13.59
CA ARG A 336 -16.47 -6.00 -14.24
C ARG A 336 -16.36 -7.35 -13.54
N ASP A 337 -17.06 -7.55 -12.42
CA ASP A 337 -17.03 -8.79 -11.61
C ASP A 337 -15.61 -9.24 -11.19
N ILE A 338 -14.73 -8.26 -10.93
CA ILE A 338 -13.38 -8.50 -10.40
C ILE A 338 -13.38 -8.10 -8.92
N PRO A 339 -13.39 -9.05 -7.97
CA PRO A 339 -13.52 -8.73 -6.54
C PRO A 339 -12.38 -7.83 -6.07
N VAL A 340 -12.74 -6.68 -5.50
CA VAL A 340 -11.81 -5.71 -4.91
C VAL A 340 -11.85 -5.85 -3.39
N ILE A 341 -10.70 -6.15 -2.79
CA ILE A 341 -10.49 -6.05 -1.35
C ILE A 341 -9.77 -4.72 -1.11
N THR A 342 -10.46 -3.79 -0.46
CA THR A 342 -9.89 -2.49 -0.07
C THR A 342 -9.47 -2.56 1.39
N LEU A 343 -8.18 -2.46 1.66
CA LEU A 343 -7.65 -2.36 3.01
C LEU A 343 -7.54 -0.90 3.41
N GLU A 344 -8.24 -0.50 4.46
CA GLU A 344 -8.09 0.81 5.06
C GLU A 344 -7.24 0.66 6.33
N LEU A 345 -5.95 0.94 6.26
CA LEU A 345 -5.06 0.82 7.43
C LEU A 345 -5.50 1.80 8.55
N PRO A 346 -5.17 1.57 9.83
CA PRO A 346 -5.64 2.45 10.91
C PRO A 346 -5.01 3.86 10.91
N ASN A 347 -3.87 4.03 10.24
CA ASN A 347 -3.09 5.26 10.23
C ASN A 347 -2.48 5.49 8.84
N ALA A 348 -2.48 6.75 8.39
CA ALA A 348 -1.86 7.16 7.12
C ALA A 348 -0.32 7.33 7.20
N TRP A 349 0.22 7.50 8.40
CA TRP A 349 1.65 7.83 8.64
C TRP A 349 2.38 6.83 9.54
N GLU A 350 1.68 6.16 10.45
CA GLU A 350 2.25 5.15 11.35
C GLU A 350 2.04 3.74 10.79
N MET A 351 3.14 3.03 10.52
CA MET A 351 3.08 1.67 10.00
C MET A 351 2.50 0.69 11.02
N PRO A 352 1.62 -0.24 10.60
CA PRO A 352 1.30 -1.42 11.41
C PRO A 352 2.57 -2.19 11.79
N SER A 353 2.56 -2.83 12.96
CA SER A 353 3.69 -3.65 13.40
C SER A 353 4.01 -4.76 12.39
N ASP A 354 5.25 -5.27 12.40
CA ASP A 354 5.69 -6.28 11.43
C ASP A 354 4.87 -7.58 11.54
N HIS A 355 4.45 -7.92 12.76
CA HIS A 355 3.52 -9.02 13.03
C HIS A 355 2.13 -8.75 12.43
N GLU A 356 1.59 -7.53 12.58
CA GLU A 356 0.29 -7.16 12.00
C GLU A 356 0.33 -7.15 10.47
N THR A 357 1.37 -6.54 9.90
CA THR A 357 1.68 -6.55 8.46
C THR A 357 1.78 -7.98 7.91
N THR A 358 2.30 -8.91 8.72
CA THR A 358 2.42 -10.33 8.38
C THR A 358 1.08 -11.04 8.43
N ARG A 359 0.29 -10.82 9.47
CA ARG A 359 -1.04 -11.42 9.62
C ARG A 359 -1.99 -11.00 8.49
N ILE A 360 -2.04 -9.70 8.18
CA ILE A 360 -2.85 -9.18 7.06
C ILE A 360 -2.46 -9.89 5.75
N TRP A 361 -1.16 -10.06 5.48
CA TRP A 361 -0.66 -10.77 4.30
C TRP A 361 -1.08 -12.25 4.28
N GLU A 362 -0.93 -12.96 5.40
CA GLU A 362 -1.30 -14.37 5.53
C GLU A 362 -2.80 -14.59 5.35
N ASP A 363 -3.62 -13.69 5.90
CA ASP A 363 -5.08 -13.72 5.73
C ASP A 363 -5.49 -13.41 4.28
N ILE A 364 -4.84 -12.46 3.60
CA ILE A 364 -5.06 -12.20 2.15
C ILE A 364 -4.75 -13.46 1.34
N VAL A 365 -3.58 -14.07 1.52
CA VAL A 365 -3.19 -15.28 0.76
C VAL A 365 -4.14 -16.46 1.07
N SER A 366 -4.57 -16.59 2.34
CA SER A 366 -5.56 -17.56 2.80
C SER A 366 -6.96 -17.33 2.20
N TRP A 367 -7.34 -16.07 1.95
CA TRP A 367 -8.58 -15.71 1.26
C TRP A 367 -8.48 -16.00 -0.23
N LEU A 368 -7.40 -15.59 -0.89
CA LEU A 368 -7.18 -15.80 -2.33
C LEU A 368 -7.22 -17.29 -2.69
N GLY A 369 -6.53 -18.13 -1.91
CA GLY A 369 -6.52 -19.59 -2.13
C GLY A 369 -7.85 -20.31 -1.86
N LYS A 370 -8.87 -19.61 -1.35
CA LYS A 370 -10.23 -20.11 -1.20
C LYS A 370 -11.20 -19.55 -2.24
N ASN A 371 -10.98 -18.34 -2.74
CA ASN A 371 -11.99 -17.61 -3.51
C ASN A 371 -11.59 -17.35 -4.98
N VAL A 372 -10.30 -17.48 -5.34
CA VAL A 372 -9.83 -17.26 -6.72
C VAL A 372 -9.71 -18.59 -7.48
N ASN A 373 -10.35 -18.67 -8.65
CA ASN A 373 -10.52 -19.85 -9.54
C ASN A 373 -10.31 -21.22 -8.87
N GLN A 374 -11.28 -21.67 -8.07
CA GLN A 374 -11.24 -23.04 -7.58
C GLN A 374 -11.27 -24.05 -8.75
N PRO A 375 -10.31 -24.99 -8.83
CA PRO A 375 -10.35 -26.06 -9.82
C PRO A 375 -11.51 -27.01 -9.50
N GLY A 376 -12.67 -26.77 -10.10
CA GLY A 376 -13.89 -27.56 -9.92
C GLY A 376 -15.20 -26.90 -10.36
N GLN A 377 -15.28 -25.56 -10.46
CA GLN A 377 -16.55 -24.87 -10.76
C GLN A 377 -16.80 -24.57 -12.25
N THR A 378 -15.79 -24.67 -13.12
CA THR A 378 -15.92 -24.43 -14.57
C THR A 378 -16.43 -25.65 -15.37
N ALA A 379 -16.88 -26.71 -14.71
CA ALA A 379 -17.30 -27.96 -15.36
C ALA A 379 -18.83 -28.12 -15.51
N SER A 380 -19.63 -27.13 -15.11
CA SER A 380 -21.10 -27.21 -15.09
C SER A 380 -21.78 -25.95 -15.65
N ALA A 381 -21.42 -25.59 -16.89
CA ALA A 381 -22.17 -24.68 -17.75
C ALA A 381 -22.04 -25.16 -19.21
N ASN A 382 -22.92 -26.10 -19.58
CA ASN A 382 -23.19 -26.58 -20.95
C ASN A 382 -24.69 -26.47 -21.18
#